data_AF-A0A170ZDG6-F1
#
_entry.id   AF-A0A170ZDG6-F1
#
_cell.length_a   1.000
_cell.length_b   1.000
_cell.length_c   1.000
_cell.angle_alpha   90.00
_cell.angle_beta   90.00
_cell.angle_gamma   90.00
#
_symmetry.space_group_name_H-M   'P 1'
#
loop_
_entity.id
_entity.type
_entity.pdbx_description
1 polymer ?
#
loop_
_entity_poly.entity_id
_entity_poly.type
_entity_poly.pdbx_seq_one_letter_code
_entity_poly.pdbx_strand_id
1 'polypeptide(L)'
;MKLRCGIFMVMMTMVSFIMGQNPINVYESTVKVEKQTTHEYLCGLAEGDQLVFSFESEKGGKIDRVEILEYPSSSQFADYKTSKIKQKTISIPHTGIYLFRFTNNDPKDKICRYSVQRIPGSEAPAKFNTTVYWKTTKDTIGCKNETETTLVTDTLISNLTDKVVNIHALLSTKSNKMSFSYTLPLQTIAYSYYIGVNQAGNKAFNDATAGLLRSASPLVSAIPGYGPLAALALNGTSFLTSISGGESVEYWITDATNAFLFEAGKPFKWIKQGNVVNDFSRITSPLKGEYFVCLKNGNKLQSIDVTVKVTAVSLRQRKISHPVKKYVIENKQVPYLKN
;
A
#
# COMPACT_ATOMS: atom_id res chain seq x y z
N MET A 1 -16.17 87.86 58.84
CA MET A 1 -15.03 87.20 59.52
C MET A 1 -14.32 86.33 58.50
N LYS A 2 -13.05 86.68 58.15
CA LYS A 2 -11.90 85.84 57.72
C LYS A 2 -12.12 84.73 56.65
N LEU A 3 -11.24 84.39 55.70
CA LEU A 3 -9.96 84.90 55.18
C LEU A 3 -9.55 83.92 54.04
N ARG A 4 -9.08 84.46 52.90
CA ARG A 4 -8.03 84.03 51.91
C ARG A 4 -7.54 82.56 51.80
N CYS A 5 -7.32 82.14 50.54
CA CYS A 5 -6.12 81.51 49.91
C CYS A 5 -6.60 80.59 48.77
N GLY A 6 -6.35 80.77 47.47
CA GLY A 6 -5.14 81.22 46.79
C GLY A 6 -4.28 80.00 46.43
N ILE A 7 -4.35 79.51 45.18
CA ILE A 7 -3.23 78.92 44.42
C ILE A 7 -3.64 78.82 42.93
N PHE A 8 -2.80 79.47 42.13
CA PHE A 8 -2.83 79.64 40.69
C PHE A 8 -2.03 78.47 40.10
N MET A 9 -2.69 77.47 39.50
CA MET A 9 -1.99 76.34 38.89
C MET A 9 -1.81 76.60 37.38
N VAL A 10 -0.61 77.03 37.04
CA VAL A 10 -0.11 77.22 35.68
C VAL A 10 -0.12 75.86 34.97
N MET A 11 -1.05 75.70 34.02
CA MET A 11 -1.16 74.53 33.15
C MET A 11 -0.06 74.62 32.08
N MET A 12 1.09 74.02 32.38
CA MET A 12 2.24 73.90 31.49
C MET A 12 1.87 72.93 30.36
N THR A 13 1.44 73.48 29.22
CA THR A 13 1.26 72.76 27.96
C THR A 13 2.63 72.26 27.47
N MET A 14 2.95 71.02 27.83
CA MET A 14 3.98 70.22 27.18
C MET A 14 3.57 70.01 25.72
N VAL A 15 4.05 70.87 24.82
CA VAL A 15 4.10 70.59 23.39
C VAL A 15 5.18 69.53 23.23
N SER A 16 4.79 68.27 23.34
CA SER A 16 5.64 67.16 22.93
C SER A 16 5.90 67.31 21.44
N PHE A 17 7.12 67.75 21.08
CA PHE A 17 7.64 67.58 19.73
C PHE A 17 7.70 66.07 19.46
N ILE A 18 6.66 65.54 18.83
CA ILE A 18 6.71 64.23 18.18
C ILE A 18 7.73 64.40 17.07
N MET A 19 8.98 64.02 17.32
CA MET A 19 9.94 63.82 16.24
C MET A 19 9.38 62.71 15.38
N GLY A 20 8.77 63.09 14.25
CA GLY A 20 8.34 62.14 13.23
C GLY A 20 9.54 61.27 12.88
N GLN A 21 9.41 59.96 13.05
CA GLN A 21 10.47 59.04 12.67
C GLN A 21 10.76 59.22 11.18
N ASN A 22 12.05 59.24 10.82
CA ASN A 22 12.44 59.40 9.42
C ASN A 22 11.98 58.19 8.60
N PRO A 23 11.39 58.38 7.41
CA PRO A 23 11.03 57.28 6.52
C PRO A 23 12.25 56.43 6.18
N ILE A 24 12.09 55.11 6.27
CA ILE A 24 13.08 54.11 5.89
C ILE A 24 12.69 53.59 4.50
N ASN A 25 13.61 53.69 3.54
CA ASN A 25 13.40 53.14 2.20
C ASN A 25 13.40 51.60 2.26
N VAL A 26 12.30 50.98 1.82
CA VAL A 26 12.17 49.51 1.76
C VAL A 26 12.55 49.02 0.37
N TYR A 27 12.01 49.67 -0.66
CA TYR A 27 12.22 49.28 -2.05
C TYR A 27 11.95 50.44 -3.01
N GLU A 28 12.75 50.54 -4.05
CA GLU A 28 12.53 51.46 -5.16
C GLU A 28 12.90 50.75 -6.47
N SER A 29 12.04 50.87 -7.47
CA SER A 29 12.27 50.20 -8.75
C SER A 29 11.53 50.87 -9.89
N THR A 30 12.08 50.71 -11.09
CA THR A 30 11.42 50.98 -12.36
C THR A 30 11.15 49.64 -13.04
N VAL A 31 9.86 49.35 -13.28
CA VAL A 31 9.41 48.10 -13.87
C VAL A 31 8.66 48.33 -15.17
N LYS A 32 8.89 47.44 -16.14
CA LYS A 32 8.07 47.31 -17.33
C LYS A 32 6.90 46.37 -17.02
N VAL A 33 5.68 46.90 -16.97
CA VAL A 33 4.45 46.10 -16.88
C VAL A 33 3.97 45.82 -18.31
N GLU A 34 4.13 44.59 -18.74
CA GLU A 34 3.80 44.16 -20.10
C GLU A 34 2.29 44.29 -20.38
N LYS A 35 1.92 44.43 -21.66
CA LYS A 35 0.51 44.43 -22.08
C LYS A 35 -0.26 43.20 -21.57
N GLN A 36 -1.49 43.38 -21.11
CA GLN A 36 -2.34 42.30 -20.58
C GLN A 36 -1.70 41.47 -19.45
N THR A 37 -0.85 42.09 -18.62
CA THR A 37 -0.19 41.40 -17.51
C THR A 37 -0.36 42.13 -16.19
N THR A 38 0.04 41.46 -15.12
CA THR A 38 0.13 42.04 -13.78
C THR A 38 1.54 41.84 -13.25
N HIS A 39 2.15 42.91 -12.74
CA HIS A 39 3.39 42.84 -11.98
C HIS A 39 3.08 42.82 -10.48
N GLU A 40 3.81 41.99 -9.73
CA GLU A 40 3.61 41.77 -8.31
C GLU A 40 4.93 41.90 -7.55
N TYR A 41 4.88 42.57 -6.39
CA TYR A 41 5.99 42.70 -5.45
C TYR A 41 5.49 42.46 -4.02
N LEU A 42 6.24 41.65 -3.25
CA LEU A 42 5.91 41.31 -1.87
C LEU A 42 6.95 41.91 -0.91
N CYS A 43 6.49 42.49 0.19
CA CYS A 43 7.36 42.85 1.31
C CYS A 43 6.68 42.58 2.66
N GLY A 44 7.48 42.32 3.69
CA GLY A 44 7.00 42.28 5.07
C GLY A 44 6.88 43.69 5.66
N LEU A 45 5.82 43.94 6.42
CA LEU A 45 5.65 45.15 7.23
C LEU A 45 5.21 44.77 8.65
N ALA A 46 5.55 45.59 9.63
CA ALA A 46 5.22 45.36 11.03
C ALA A 46 3.95 46.14 11.41
N GLU A 47 3.20 45.60 12.35
CA GLU A 47 2.05 46.27 12.95
C GLU A 47 2.44 47.66 13.49
N GLY A 48 1.57 48.65 13.25
CA GLY A 48 1.78 50.02 13.68
C GLY A 48 2.68 50.85 12.75
N ASP A 49 3.31 50.24 11.74
CA ASP A 49 4.02 50.99 10.71
C ASP A 49 3.07 51.88 9.89
N GLN A 50 3.61 52.97 9.36
CA GLN A 50 3.00 53.68 8.24
C GLN A 50 3.76 53.39 6.95
N LEU A 51 3.09 52.75 6.00
CA LEU A 51 3.58 52.57 4.64
C LEU A 51 3.41 53.87 3.87
N VAL A 52 4.50 54.42 3.33
CA VAL A 52 4.49 55.54 2.40
C VAL A 52 4.79 55.02 1.00
N PHE A 53 3.79 55.10 0.12
CA PHE A 53 3.84 54.59 -1.24
C PHE A 53 3.80 55.70 -2.27
N SER A 54 4.71 55.65 -3.25
CA SER A 54 4.67 56.53 -4.41
C SER A 54 4.75 55.72 -5.69
N PHE A 55 4.04 56.18 -6.72
CA PHE A 55 3.96 55.55 -8.03
C PHE A 55 3.90 56.61 -9.12
N GLU A 56 4.55 56.36 -10.25
CA GLU A 56 4.48 57.19 -11.45
C GLU A 56 4.60 56.32 -12.70
N SER A 57 3.71 56.53 -13.67
CA SER A 57 3.83 55.92 -15.00
C SER A 57 4.62 56.86 -15.90
N GLU A 58 5.85 56.46 -16.23
CA GLU A 58 6.79 57.26 -17.02
C GLU A 58 6.49 57.14 -18.53
N LYS A 59 6.03 55.97 -18.98
CA LYS A 59 5.73 55.69 -20.40
C LYS A 59 4.56 54.73 -20.54
N GLY A 60 3.76 54.92 -21.59
CA GLY A 60 2.64 54.02 -21.92
C GLY A 60 1.28 54.47 -21.37
N GLY A 61 1.19 55.65 -20.76
CA GLY A 61 -0.06 56.22 -20.26
C GLY A 61 -0.40 55.79 -18.83
N LYS A 62 -1.67 55.83 -18.44
CA LYS A 62 -2.15 55.46 -17.10
C LYS A 62 -2.12 53.95 -16.91
N ILE A 63 -1.73 53.44 -15.73
CA ILE A 63 -1.91 52.01 -15.41
C ILE A 63 -3.36 51.73 -15.03
N ASP A 64 -3.86 50.54 -15.36
CA ASP A 64 -5.29 50.21 -15.17
C ASP A 64 -5.63 50.09 -13.70
N ARG A 65 -4.76 49.45 -12.91
CA ARG A 65 -4.93 49.31 -11.47
C ARG A 65 -3.59 49.29 -10.74
N VAL A 66 -3.54 50.02 -9.64
CA VAL A 66 -2.54 49.84 -8.58
C VAL A 66 -3.29 49.38 -7.34
N GLU A 67 -2.88 48.25 -6.76
CA GLU A 67 -3.48 47.70 -5.56
C GLU A 67 -2.40 47.31 -4.54
N ILE A 68 -2.67 47.57 -3.27
CA ILE A 68 -1.86 47.13 -2.13
C ILE A 68 -2.78 46.32 -1.25
N LEU A 69 -2.41 45.07 -0.97
CA LEU A 69 -3.19 44.16 -0.15
C LEU A 69 -2.32 43.47 0.91
N GLU A 70 -2.92 43.18 2.05
CA GLU A 70 -2.39 42.24 3.04
C GLU A 70 -2.65 40.82 2.52
N TYR A 71 -1.57 40.07 2.28
CA TYR A 71 -1.60 38.77 1.63
C TYR A 71 -2.36 37.75 2.49
N PRO A 72 -3.27 36.94 1.92
CA PRO A 72 -3.46 36.75 0.48
C PRO A 72 -4.55 37.61 -0.19
N SER A 73 -5.42 38.31 0.54
CA SER A 73 -6.66 38.83 -0.06
C SER A 73 -7.24 40.13 0.52
N SER A 74 -6.66 40.72 1.56
CA SER A 74 -7.26 41.87 2.25
C SER A 74 -6.76 43.19 1.64
N SER A 75 -7.54 43.81 0.75
CA SER A 75 -7.17 45.05 0.05
C SER A 75 -7.11 46.24 1.00
N GLN A 76 -5.97 46.94 1.02
CA GLN A 76 -5.71 48.12 1.87
C GLN A 76 -5.80 49.42 1.09
N PHE A 77 -5.49 49.37 -0.21
CA PHE A 77 -5.57 50.51 -1.10
C PHE A 77 -5.72 50.02 -2.54
N ALA A 78 -6.57 50.70 -3.31
CA ALA A 78 -6.65 50.50 -4.75
C ALA A 78 -6.91 51.84 -5.44
N ASP A 79 -6.28 52.04 -6.59
CA ASP A 79 -6.54 53.15 -7.49
C ASP A 79 -6.62 52.63 -8.93
N TYR A 80 -7.45 53.29 -9.75
CA TYR A 80 -7.81 52.83 -11.08
C TYR A 80 -7.51 53.90 -12.11
N LYS A 81 -6.97 53.48 -13.27
CA LYS A 81 -6.62 54.38 -14.38
C LYS A 81 -5.76 55.56 -13.89
N THR A 82 -4.71 55.25 -13.13
CA THR A 82 -3.85 56.21 -12.46
C THR A 82 -2.51 56.36 -13.18
N SER A 83 -2.00 57.59 -13.26
CA SER A 83 -0.65 57.87 -13.78
C SER A 83 0.33 58.26 -12.68
N LYS A 84 -0.16 58.62 -11.49
CA LYS A 84 0.69 59.10 -10.41
C LYS A 84 0.00 59.00 -9.05
N ILE A 85 0.71 58.49 -8.06
CA ILE A 85 0.36 58.51 -6.64
C ILE A 85 1.55 59.10 -5.89
N LYS A 86 1.32 60.17 -5.12
CA LYS A 86 2.38 60.85 -4.37
C LYS A 86 2.24 60.56 -2.88
N GLN A 87 3.23 59.90 -2.29
CA GLN A 87 3.38 59.72 -0.85
C GLN A 87 2.08 59.29 -0.13
N LYS A 88 1.34 58.35 -0.73
CA LYS A 88 0.14 57.81 -0.09
C LYS A 88 0.56 57.07 1.16
N THR A 89 0.05 57.53 2.30
CA THR A 89 0.30 56.91 3.60
C THR A 89 -0.81 55.93 3.95
N ILE A 90 -0.44 54.72 4.35
CA ILE A 90 -1.34 53.60 4.71
C ILE A 90 -0.89 53.06 6.07
N SER A 91 -1.81 52.95 7.03
CA SER A 91 -1.50 52.37 8.34
C SER A 91 -1.50 50.84 8.24
N ILE A 92 -0.53 50.19 8.88
CA ILE A 92 -0.35 48.74 8.86
C ILE A 92 -1.00 48.13 10.11
N PRO A 93 -2.16 47.46 9.98
CA PRO A 93 -2.92 46.97 11.13
C PRO A 93 -2.32 45.70 11.75
N HIS A 94 -1.57 44.90 10.99
CA HIS A 94 -0.99 43.64 11.47
C HIS A 94 0.41 43.43 10.88
N THR A 95 1.26 42.75 11.63
CA THR A 95 2.55 42.28 11.11
C THR A 95 2.29 41.20 10.08
N GLY A 96 2.69 41.42 8.83
CA GLY A 96 2.30 40.54 7.74
C GLY A 96 3.02 40.82 6.42
N ILE A 97 2.64 40.07 5.40
CA ILE A 97 3.17 40.23 4.04
C ILE A 97 2.19 41.07 3.25
N TYR A 98 2.70 42.10 2.59
CA TYR A 98 1.93 43.01 1.76
C TYR A 98 2.33 42.84 0.30
N LEU A 99 1.33 42.74 -0.57
CA LEU A 99 1.45 42.56 -2.00
C LEU A 99 1.08 43.87 -2.72
N PHE A 100 2.03 44.38 -3.50
CA PHE A 100 1.87 45.49 -4.42
C PHE A 100 1.60 44.92 -5.80
N ARG A 101 0.45 45.26 -6.36
CA ARG A 101 -0.05 44.73 -7.63
C ARG A 101 -0.27 45.87 -8.62
N PHE A 102 0.36 45.74 -9.79
CA PHE A 102 0.27 46.69 -10.89
C PHE A 102 -0.31 45.98 -12.10
N THR A 103 -1.55 46.27 -12.45
CA THR A 103 -2.26 45.59 -13.55
C THR A 103 -2.30 46.49 -14.78
N ASN A 104 -1.86 45.93 -15.92
CA ASN A 104 -1.94 46.54 -17.23
C ASN A 104 -2.83 45.71 -18.16
N ASN A 105 -4.05 46.19 -18.39
CA ASN A 105 -5.01 45.60 -19.33
C ASN A 105 -5.05 46.37 -20.66
N ASP A 106 -4.08 47.24 -20.92
CA ASP A 106 -3.93 47.90 -22.22
C ASP A 106 -3.12 47.03 -23.20
N PRO A 107 -3.24 47.27 -24.52
CA PRO A 107 -2.46 46.57 -25.54
C PRO A 107 -0.99 47.04 -25.64
N LYS A 108 -0.61 48.07 -24.89
CA LYS A 108 0.74 48.64 -24.87
C LYS A 108 1.41 48.40 -23.51
N ASP A 109 2.72 48.17 -23.53
CA ASP A 109 3.52 48.06 -22.31
C ASP A 109 3.59 49.41 -21.58
N LYS A 110 3.69 49.35 -20.25
CA LYS A 110 3.83 50.53 -19.38
C LYS A 110 5.15 50.47 -18.63
N ILE A 111 5.86 51.59 -18.55
CA ILE A 111 7.05 51.72 -17.70
C ILE A 111 6.64 52.52 -16.49
N CYS A 112 6.74 51.90 -15.32
CA CYS A 112 6.29 52.46 -14.06
C CYS A 112 7.43 52.49 -13.06
N ARG A 113 7.57 53.62 -12.37
CA ARG A 113 8.46 53.75 -11.23
C ARG A 113 7.64 53.78 -9.95
N TYR A 114 8.09 53.05 -8.94
CA TYR A 114 7.44 53.07 -7.63
C TYR A 114 8.47 52.99 -6.50
N SER A 115 8.08 53.50 -5.35
CA SER A 115 8.84 53.39 -4.12
C SER A 115 7.94 53.04 -2.94
N VAL A 116 8.50 52.22 -2.06
CA VAL A 116 7.90 51.71 -0.84
C VAL A 116 8.80 52.15 0.30
N GLN A 117 8.26 52.93 1.21
CA GLN A 117 8.95 53.36 2.42
C GLN A 117 8.10 53.01 3.63
N ARG A 118 8.75 52.81 4.78
CA ARG A 118 8.07 52.62 6.06
C ARG A 118 8.47 53.73 7.03
N ILE A 119 7.51 54.23 7.78
CA ILE A 119 7.76 55.01 8.99
C ILE A 119 7.42 54.05 10.14
N PRO A 120 8.39 53.60 10.95
CA PRO A 120 8.11 52.62 11.99
C PRO A 120 7.11 53.16 13.03
N GLY A 121 6.22 52.29 13.50
CA GLY A 121 5.38 52.58 14.65
C GLY A 121 6.20 52.76 15.93
N SER A 122 5.57 53.23 17.02
CA SER A 122 6.24 53.38 18.33
C SER A 122 6.74 52.06 18.89
N GLU A 123 6.06 50.96 18.56
CA GLU A 123 6.37 49.60 19.05
C GLU A 123 7.06 48.73 17.98
N ALA A 124 7.13 49.20 16.73
CA ALA A 124 7.73 48.45 15.63
C ALA A 124 9.25 48.68 15.59
N PRO A 125 10.07 47.62 15.47
CA PRO A 125 11.52 47.77 15.43
C PRO A 125 11.96 48.48 14.16
N ALA A 126 12.82 49.50 14.29
CA ALA A 126 13.43 50.18 13.14
C ALA A 126 14.22 49.23 12.21
N LYS A 127 14.65 48.06 12.72
CA LYS A 127 15.40 47.02 12.01
C LYS A 127 14.54 45.83 11.57
N PHE A 128 13.23 45.99 11.41
CA PHE A 128 12.36 44.93 10.92
C PHE A 128 12.83 44.38 9.56
N ASN A 129 12.90 43.05 9.43
CA ASN A 129 13.28 42.42 8.18
C ASN A 129 12.09 42.37 7.22
N THR A 130 12.10 43.21 6.19
CA THR A 130 11.03 43.30 5.18
C THR A 130 11.11 42.22 4.10
N THR A 131 12.10 41.31 4.17
CA THR A 131 12.33 40.27 3.16
C THR A 131 11.29 39.15 3.26
N VAL A 132 10.63 38.84 2.14
CA VAL A 132 9.75 37.68 2.02
C VAL A 132 10.54 36.47 1.54
N TYR A 133 10.38 35.35 2.26
CA TYR A 133 10.96 34.06 1.91
C TYR A 133 9.87 33.10 1.43
N TRP A 134 10.26 32.06 0.71
CA TRP A 134 9.35 31.04 0.19
C TRP A 134 9.64 29.68 0.83
N LYS A 135 8.60 28.94 1.18
CA LYS A 135 8.72 27.56 1.64
C LYS A 135 7.71 26.66 0.93
N THR A 136 8.14 25.43 0.66
CA THR A 136 7.27 24.38 0.13
C THR A 136 6.45 23.77 1.26
N THR A 137 5.13 23.85 1.16
CA THR A 137 4.19 23.13 2.04
C THR A 137 3.48 22.03 1.25
N LYS A 138 3.28 20.87 1.89
CA LYS A 138 2.50 19.76 1.33
C LYS A 138 1.04 19.94 1.73
N ASP A 139 0.14 19.92 0.75
CA ASP A 139 -1.29 19.96 0.98
C ASP A 139 -1.96 18.72 0.37
N THR A 140 -2.96 18.18 1.07
CA THR A 140 -3.73 17.02 0.61
C THR A 140 -4.98 17.52 -0.08
N ILE A 141 -4.94 17.61 -1.41
CA ILE A 141 -6.03 18.19 -2.21
C ILE A 141 -7.16 17.20 -2.50
N GLY A 142 -6.93 15.90 -2.34
CA GLY A 142 -7.95 14.91 -2.66
C GLY A 142 -7.58 13.47 -2.34
N CYS A 143 -8.58 12.62 -2.46
CA CYS A 143 -8.47 11.18 -2.28
C CYS A 143 -9.01 10.49 -3.53
N LYS A 144 -8.20 9.61 -4.13
CA LYS A 144 -8.63 8.71 -5.20
C LYS A 144 -8.94 7.35 -4.61
N ASN A 145 -10.09 6.80 -4.98
CA ASN A 145 -10.40 5.40 -4.72
C ASN A 145 -9.80 4.60 -5.88
N GLU A 146 -8.83 3.75 -5.59
CA GLU A 146 -8.25 2.81 -6.54
C GLU A 146 -8.57 1.38 -6.11
N THR A 147 -8.56 0.46 -7.06
CA THR A 147 -8.71 -0.96 -6.77
C THR A 147 -7.35 -1.62 -6.91
N GLU A 148 -6.81 -2.09 -5.79
CA GLU A 148 -5.61 -2.92 -5.81
C GLU A 148 -6.02 -4.39 -5.88
N THR A 149 -5.29 -5.16 -6.70
CA THR A 149 -5.55 -6.59 -6.87
C THR A 149 -4.35 -7.38 -6.39
N THR A 150 -4.60 -8.28 -5.45
CA THR A 150 -3.59 -9.16 -4.87
C THR A 150 -3.85 -10.60 -5.33
N LEU A 151 -2.79 -11.27 -5.76
CA LEU A 151 -2.83 -12.71 -6.06
C LEU A 151 -2.68 -13.47 -4.75
N VAL A 152 -3.73 -14.17 -4.33
CA VAL A 152 -3.73 -15.05 -3.18
C VAL A 152 -3.60 -16.49 -3.67
N THR A 153 -2.69 -17.25 -3.06
CA THR A 153 -2.47 -18.67 -3.37
C THR A 153 -2.91 -19.48 -2.17
N ASP A 154 -3.94 -20.31 -2.35
CA ASP A 154 -4.44 -21.24 -1.34
C ASP A 154 -4.07 -22.68 -1.72
N THR A 155 -4.05 -23.58 -0.75
CA THR A 155 -3.90 -25.01 -0.98
C THR A 155 -5.27 -25.69 -1.15
N LEU A 156 -5.35 -26.69 -2.02
CA LEU A 156 -6.52 -27.54 -2.23
C LEU A 156 -6.10 -28.99 -1.99
N ILE A 157 -6.91 -29.74 -1.24
CA ILE A 157 -6.65 -31.14 -0.93
C ILE A 157 -7.72 -32.00 -1.57
N SER A 158 -7.30 -32.99 -2.35
CA SER A 158 -8.17 -33.86 -3.14
C SER A 158 -7.89 -35.32 -2.83
N ASN A 159 -8.89 -36.07 -2.37
CA ASN A 159 -8.83 -37.53 -2.27
C ASN A 159 -9.10 -38.12 -3.66
N LEU A 160 -8.06 -38.61 -4.31
CA LEU A 160 -8.10 -39.12 -5.68
C LEU A 160 -8.55 -40.58 -5.74
N THR A 161 -8.25 -41.34 -4.69
CA THR A 161 -8.64 -42.74 -4.57
C THR A 161 -8.87 -43.05 -3.10
N ASP A 162 -9.96 -43.76 -2.83
CA ASP A 162 -10.20 -44.45 -1.58
C ASP A 162 -10.98 -45.73 -1.91
N LYS A 163 -10.26 -46.84 -2.09
CA LYS A 163 -10.83 -48.10 -2.57
C LYS A 163 -10.26 -49.28 -1.80
N VAL A 164 -11.09 -50.29 -1.62
CA VAL A 164 -10.68 -51.63 -1.19
C VAL A 164 -10.90 -52.56 -2.37
N VAL A 165 -9.86 -53.27 -2.80
CA VAL A 165 -9.92 -54.19 -3.93
C VAL A 165 -9.53 -55.60 -3.51
N ASN A 166 -10.30 -56.59 -3.94
CA ASN A 166 -9.98 -57.99 -3.71
C ASN A 166 -9.07 -58.51 -4.83
N ILE A 167 -7.95 -59.14 -4.47
CA ILE A 167 -6.99 -59.73 -5.40
C ILE A 167 -6.91 -61.23 -5.15
N HIS A 168 -7.21 -62.00 -6.18
CA HIS A 168 -7.31 -63.45 -6.07
C HIS A 168 -5.95 -64.12 -5.79
N ALA A 169 -6.01 -65.30 -5.17
CA ALA A 169 -4.85 -66.14 -4.94
C ALA A 169 -4.17 -66.57 -6.26
N LEU A 170 -2.87 -66.87 -6.21
CA LEU A 170 -2.07 -67.29 -7.38
C LEU A 170 -2.60 -68.56 -8.06
N LEU A 171 -3.13 -69.53 -7.30
CA LEU A 171 -3.68 -70.78 -7.86
C LEU A 171 -5.19 -70.68 -8.17
N SER A 172 -5.77 -69.50 -8.11
CA SER A 172 -7.16 -69.25 -8.51
C SER A 172 -7.35 -69.36 -10.04
N THR A 173 -8.57 -69.64 -10.49
CA THR A 173 -8.95 -69.55 -11.91
C THR A 173 -9.10 -68.11 -12.40
N LYS A 174 -9.04 -67.13 -11.50
CA LYS A 174 -9.13 -65.69 -11.78
C LYS A 174 -7.74 -65.03 -11.65
N SER A 175 -7.57 -63.89 -12.33
CA SER A 175 -6.33 -63.11 -12.27
C SER A 175 -5.94 -62.76 -10.83
N ASN A 176 -4.67 -63.00 -10.47
CA ASN A 176 -4.04 -62.54 -9.23
C ASN A 176 -3.38 -61.16 -9.38
N LYS A 177 -3.66 -60.46 -10.49
CA LYS A 177 -3.22 -59.10 -10.78
C LYS A 177 -4.42 -58.17 -10.96
N MET A 178 -4.23 -56.90 -10.60
CA MET A 178 -5.19 -55.83 -10.85
C MET A 178 -4.45 -54.50 -11.06
N SER A 179 -4.97 -53.66 -11.94
CA SER A 179 -4.56 -52.26 -12.05
C SER A 179 -5.74 -51.31 -12.19
N PHE A 180 -5.57 -50.08 -11.72
CA PHE A 180 -6.53 -48.99 -11.92
C PHE A 180 -5.82 -47.63 -11.87
N SER A 181 -6.43 -46.61 -12.46
CA SER A 181 -5.84 -45.29 -12.56
C SER A 181 -6.35 -44.28 -11.53
N TYR A 182 -5.56 -43.22 -11.37
CA TYR A 182 -5.92 -41.96 -10.73
C TYR A 182 -5.22 -40.79 -11.45
N THR A 183 -5.86 -39.63 -11.50
CA THR A 183 -5.32 -38.44 -12.18
C THR A 183 -4.94 -37.37 -11.17
N LEU A 184 -3.73 -36.84 -11.26
CA LEU A 184 -3.30 -35.73 -10.41
C LEU A 184 -3.94 -34.42 -10.89
N PRO A 185 -4.49 -33.59 -9.98
CA PRO A 185 -4.96 -32.24 -10.31
C PRO A 185 -3.86 -31.37 -10.92
N LEU A 186 -4.24 -30.36 -11.68
CA LEU A 186 -3.31 -29.32 -12.10
C LEU A 186 -2.70 -28.62 -10.88
N GLN A 187 -1.44 -28.15 -11.03
CA GLN A 187 -0.68 -27.48 -9.96
C GLN A 187 -0.55 -28.31 -8.67
N THR A 188 -0.55 -29.64 -8.77
CA THR A 188 -0.19 -30.52 -7.65
C THR A 188 1.24 -30.23 -7.21
N ILE A 189 1.46 -30.04 -5.90
CA ILE A 189 2.78 -29.79 -5.30
C ILE A 189 3.35 -31.02 -4.59
N ALA A 190 2.47 -31.91 -4.15
CA ALA A 190 2.79 -33.21 -3.61
C ALA A 190 1.52 -34.07 -3.59
N TYR A 191 1.71 -35.38 -3.60
CA TYR A 191 0.66 -36.32 -3.24
C TYR A 191 1.22 -37.39 -2.33
N SER A 192 0.34 -38.11 -1.66
CA SER A 192 0.70 -39.24 -0.82
C SER A 192 -0.22 -40.40 -1.12
N TYR A 193 0.27 -41.60 -0.85
CA TYR A 193 -0.52 -42.81 -0.98
C TYR A 193 -0.42 -43.65 0.29
N TYR A 194 -1.41 -44.51 0.47
CA TYR A 194 -1.42 -45.60 1.44
C TYR A 194 -1.83 -46.89 0.72
N ILE A 195 -1.10 -47.97 0.99
CA ILE A 195 -1.45 -49.33 0.63
C ILE A 195 -1.52 -50.12 1.92
N GLY A 196 -2.59 -50.86 2.16
CA GLY A 196 -2.74 -51.70 3.35
C GLY A 196 -3.52 -52.96 3.03
N VAL A 197 -3.06 -54.09 3.54
CA VAL A 197 -3.63 -55.41 3.26
C VAL A 197 -4.48 -55.89 4.42
N ASN A 198 -5.67 -56.39 4.11
CA ASN A 198 -6.64 -56.99 5.02
C ASN A 198 -6.93 -56.10 6.25
N GLN A 199 -7.33 -56.72 7.35
CA GLN A 199 -7.64 -56.03 8.60
C GLN A 199 -6.42 -55.34 9.21
N ALA A 200 -5.21 -55.92 9.08
CA ALA A 200 -4.00 -55.36 9.66
C ALA A 200 -3.65 -53.99 9.05
N GLY A 201 -3.65 -53.89 7.72
CA GLY A 201 -3.44 -52.64 7.01
C GLY A 201 -4.55 -51.61 7.28
N ASN A 202 -5.82 -52.05 7.36
CA ASN A 202 -6.91 -51.15 7.70
C ASN A 202 -6.81 -50.59 9.12
N LYS A 203 -6.44 -51.45 10.08
CA LYS A 203 -6.25 -51.04 11.48
C LYS A 203 -5.12 -50.01 11.59
N ALA A 204 -3.99 -50.24 10.92
CA ALA A 204 -2.86 -49.29 10.94
C ALA A 204 -3.25 -47.90 10.40
N PHE A 205 -4.07 -47.83 9.34
CA PHE A 205 -4.58 -46.55 8.82
C PHE A 205 -5.55 -45.85 9.79
N ASN A 206 -6.44 -46.62 10.41
CA ASN A 206 -7.41 -46.09 11.37
C ASN A 206 -6.72 -45.60 12.66
N ASP A 207 -5.71 -46.33 13.14
CA ASP A 207 -4.90 -45.93 14.29
C ASP A 207 -4.14 -44.63 13.98
N ALA A 208 -3.59 -44.49 12.76
CA ALA A 208 -2.94 -43.25 12.32
C ALA A 208 -3.91 -42.06 12.25
N THR A 209 -5.12 -42.30 11.75
CA THR A 209 -6.19 -41.29 11.72
C THR A 209 -6.56 -40.84 13.13
N ALA A 210 -6.76 -41.78 14.05
CA ALA A 210 -7.06 -41.47 15.44
C ALA A 210 -5.88 -40.78 16.14
N GLY A 211 -4.65 -41.19 15.85
CA GLY A 211 -3.42 -40.57 16.36
C GLY A 211 -3.28 -39.11 15.93
N LEU A 212 -3.53 -38.82 14.64
CA LEU A 212 -3.55 -37.46 14.11
C LEU A 212 -4.57 -36.60 14.86
N LEU A 213 -5.81 -37.06 15.00
CA LEU A 213 -6.88 -36.31 15.68
C LEU A 213 -6.57 -36.04 17.16
N ARG A 214 -5.98 -37.01 17.87
CA ARG A 214 -5.58 -36.85 19.29
C ARG A 214 -4.40 -35.92 19.48
N SER A 215 -3.57 -35.70 18.46
CA SER A 215 -2.33 -34.93 18.58
C SER A 215 -2.53 -33.44 18.90
N ALA A 216 -3.74 -32.90 18.72
CA ALA A 216 -4.05 -31.46 18.82
C ALA A 216 -3.08 -30.55 18.02
N SER A 217 -2.44 -31.10 16.98
CA SER A 217 -1.47 -30.38 16.15
C SER A 217 -2.15 -29.24 15.39
N PRO A 218 -1.50 -28.07 15.20
CA PRO A 218 -2.00 -27.00 14.32
C PRO A 218 -2.36 -27.49 12.91
N LEU A 219 -1.73 -28.57 12.47
CA LEU A 219 -2.03 -29.22 11.20
C LEU A 219 -3.48 -29.73 11.15
N VAL A 220 -4.02 -30.28 12.24
CA VAL A 220 -5.41 -30.77 12.30
C VAL A 220 -6.40 -29.64 12.00
N SER A 221 -6.14 -28.45 12.53
CA SER A 221 -6.94 -27.25 12.26
C SER A 221 -6.75 -26.72 10.83
N ALA A 222 -5.58 -26.95 10.22
CA ALA A 222 -5.27 -26.51 8.86
C ALA A 222 -5.85 -27.43 7.78
N ILE A 223 -6.19 -28.68 8.10
CA ILE A 223 -6.77 -29.66 7.18
C ILE A 223 -8.05 -30.32 7.73
N PRO A 224 -9.07 -29.53 8.11
CA PRO A 224 -10.26 -30.04 8.76
C PRO A 224 -10.97 -31.08 7.88
N GLY A 225 -11.23 -32.26 8.43
CA GLY A 225 -11.89 -33.36 7.72
C GLY A 225 -10.98 -34.19 6.81
N TYR A 226 -9.69 -33.87 6.71
CA TYR A 226 -8.72 -34.67 5.96
C TYR A 226 -7.86 -35.54 6.88
N GLY A 227 -7.46 -36.70 6.34
CA GLY A 227 -6.77 -37.75 7.09
C GLY A 227 -5.24 -37.68 7.08
N PRO A 228 -4.57 -38.72 7.60
CA PRO A 228 -3.10 -38.77 7.74
C PRO A 228 -2.35 -38.65 6.41
N LEU A 229 -2.98 -38.96 5.27
CA LEU A 229 -2.38 -38.76 3.95
C LEU A 229 -2.25 -37.28 3.56
N ALA A 230 -3.24 -36.45 3.88
CA ALA A 230 -3.14 -35.02 3.64
C ALA A 230 -2.02 -34.40 4.48
N ALA A 231 -1.91 -34.81 5.75
CA ALA A 231 -0.82 -34.42 6.64
C ALA A 231 0.55 -34.80 6.05
N LEU A 232 0.68 -36.05 5.58
CA LEU A 232 1.90 -36.53 4.94
C LEU A 232 2.24 -35.76 3.65
N ALA A 233 1.24 -35.48 2.79
CA ALA A 233 1.45 -34.75 1.54
C ALA A 233 1.93 -33.30 1.78
N LEU A 234 1.42 -32.65 2.83
CA LEU A 234 1.84 -31.34 3.31
C LEU A 234 3.19 -31.32 4.04
N ASN A 235 3.91 -32.45 4.06
CA ASN A 235 5.18 -32.59 4.78
C ASN A 235 5.04 -32.39 6.30
N GLY A 236 3.86 -32.67 6.85
CA GLY A 236 3.61 -32.70 8.29
C GLY A 236 4.11 -34.01 8.92
N THR A 237 4.02 -34.07 10.26
CA THR A 237 4.35 -35.28 11.02
C THR A 237 3.51 -36.46 10.53
N SER A 238 4.18 -37.55 10.14
CA SER A 238 3.50 -38.80 9.77
C SER A 238 3.06 -39.55 11.02
N PHE A 239 1.78 -39.92 11.06
CA PHE A 239 1.21 -40.83 12.06
C PHE A 239 1.04 -42.25 11.53
N LEU A 240 1.35 -42.47 10.24
CA LEU A 240 1.35 -43.77 9.62
C LEU A 240 2.60 -44.54 10.05
N THR A 241 2.43 -45.82 10.35
CA THR A 241 3.50 -46.73 10.78
C THR A 241 3.55 -47.96 9.90
N SER A 242 4.74 -48.41 9.53
CA SER A 242 4.91 -49.69 8.85
C SER A 242 4.68 -50.85 9.82
N ILE A 243 3.97 -51.88 9.37
CA ILE A 243 3.73 -53.11 10.14
C ILE A 243 4.40 -54.31 9.47
N SER A 244 4.95 -55.20 10.29
CA SER A 244 5.53 -56.48 9.87
C SER A 244 4.72 -57.62 10.46
N GLY A 245 3.97 -58.34 9.63
CA GLY A 245 3.13 -59.46 10.05
C GLY A 245 1.77 -59.46 9.36
N GLY A 246 1.46 -60.56 8.68
CA GLY A 246 0.23 -60.72 7.88
C GLY A 246 0.52 -60.96 6.41
N GLU A 247 -0.55 -61.07 5.62
CA GLU A 247 -0.49 -61.22 4.17
C GLU A 247 0.07 -59.95 3.52
N SER A 248 0.82 -60.12 2.43
CA SER A 248 1.44 -59.03 1.70
C SER A 248 0.92 -58.93 0.27
N VAL A 249 0.99 -57.72 -0.28
CA VAL A 249 0.74 -57.44 -1.69
C VAL A 249 2.02 -56.91 -2.34
N GLU A 250 2.32 -57.39 -3.53
CA GLU A 250 3.30 -56.74 -4.39
C GLU A 250 2.60 -55.59 -5.13
N TYR A 251 3.15 -54.39 -5.05
CA TYR A 251 2.56 -53.22 -5.72
C TYR A 251 3.58 -52.42 -6.50
N TRP A 252 3.09 -51.71 -7.52
CA TRP A 252 3.82 -50.71 -8.27
C TRP A 252 2.93 -49.50 -8.55
N ILE A 253 3.51 -48.30 -8.50
CA ILE A 253 2.91 -47.08 -9.04
C ILE A 253 3.63 -46.74 -10.32
N THR A 254 2.88 -46.55 -11.41
CA THR A 254 3.48 -46.33 -12.73
C THR A 254 2.59 -45.52 -13.68
N ASP A 255 3.06 -45.25 -14.90
CA ASP A 255 2.28 -44.61 -15.97
C ASP A 255 1.45 -45.62 -16.77
N ALA A 256 0.60 -45.12 -17.68
CA ALA A 256 -0.29 -45.96 -18.50
C ALA A 256 0.45 -47.03 -19.32
N THR A 257 1.58 -46.66 -19.94
CA THR A 257 2.37 -47.57 -20.79
C THR A 257 2.91 -48.74 -19.97
N ASN A 258 3.43 -48.45 -18.79
CA ASN A 258 4.02 -49.45 -17.92
C ASN A 258 2.97 -50.30 -17.19
N ALA A 259 1.78 -49.75 -16.90
CA ALA A 259 0.65 -50.52 -16.39
C ALA A 259 0.22 -51.60 -17.39
N PHE A 260 0.16 -51.27 -18.69
CA PHE A 260 -0.11 -52.24 -19.74
C PHE A 260 0.97 -53.35 -19.81
N LEU A 261 2.24 -52.98 -19.67
CA LEU A 261 3.35 -53.95 -19.63
C LEU A 261 3.27 -54.88 -18.40
N PHE A 262 2.86 -54.35 -17.24
CA PHE A 262 2.63 -55.13 -16.02
C PHE A 262 1.55 -56.20 -16.22
N GLU A 263 0.41 -55.83 -16.81
CA GLU A 263 -0.68 -56.77 -17.11
C GLU A 263 -0.21 -57.85 -18.08
N ALA A 264 0.52 -57.45 -19.13
CA ALA A 264 1.11 -58.36 -20.11
C ALA A 264 2.27 -59.22 -19.58
N GLY A 265 2.71 -59.03 -18.33
CA GLY A 265 3.84 -59.77 -17.75
C GLY A 265 5.20 -59.46 -18.39
N LYS A 266 5.32 -58.30 -19.03
CA LYS A 266 6.57 -57.82 -19.66
C LYS A 266 7.37 -56.96 -18.68
N PRO A 267 8.68 -56.76 -18.88
CA PRO A 267 9.45 -55.79 -18.10
C PRO A 267 8.86 -54.38 -18.21
N PHE A 268 8.75 -53.67 -17.09
CA PHE A 268 8.18 -52.32 -17.01
C PHE A 268 8.95 -51.47 -15.99
N LYS A 269 8.76 -50.16 -16.05
CA LYS A 269 9.32 -49.18 -15.11
C LYS A 269 8.27 -48.78 -14.06
N TRP A 270 8.73 -48.33 -12.91
CA TRP A 270 7.88 -47.88 -11.81
C TRP A 270 8.42 -46.59 -11.17
N ILE A 271 7.51 -45.85 -10.56
CA ILE A 271 7.79 -44.68 -9.71
C ILE A 271 8.07 -45.17 -8.28
N LYS A 272 7.25 -46.11 -7.81
CA LYS A 272 7.34 -46.70 -6.48
C LYS A 272 6.95 -48.17 -6.56
N GLN A 273 7.52 -48.99 -5.69
CA GLN A 273 7.19 -50.41 -5.57
C GLN A 273 7.38 -50.91 -4.14
N GLY A 274 6.77 -52.05 -3.83
CA GLY A 274 7.02 -52.78 -2.59
C GLY A 274 6.33 -54.14 -2.56
N ASN A 275 6.75 -54.99 -1.62
CA ASN A 275 6.05 -56.21 -1.21
C ASN A 275 5.77 -56.10 0.29
N VAL A 276 4.54 -55.75 0.65
CA VAL A 276 4.25 -55.15 1.96
C VAL A 276 2.90 -55.57 2.53
N VAL A 277 2.78 -55.56 3.85
CA VAL A 277 1.49 -55.59 4.56
C VAL A 277 0.85 -54.21 4.54
N ASN A 278 1.66 -53.16 4.71
CA ASN A 278 1.30 -51.79 4.38
C ASN A 278 2.50 -50.96 3.91
N ASP A 279 2.23 -49.91 3.16
CA ASP A 279 3.22 -48.91 2.78
C ASP A 279 2.56 -47.56 2.52
N PHE A 280 3.34 -46.50 2.70
CA PHE A 280 2.92 -45.14 2.48
C PHE A 280 4.13 -44.26 2.17
N SER A 281 3.92 -43.26 1.33
CA SER A 281 4.96 -42.28 1.05
C SER A 281 4.35 -40.98 0.57
N ARG A 282 5.06 -39.89 0.85
CA ARG A 282 4.92 -38.64 0.11
C ARG A 282 5.67 -38.79 -1.22
N ILE A 283 5.11 -38.24 -2.29
CA ILE A 283 5.71 -38.15 -3.61
C ILE A 283 5.68 -36.69 -4.07
N THR A 284 6.85 -36.15 -4.40
CA THR A 284 7.06 -34.79 -4.90
C THR A 284 7.47 -34.74 -6.37
N SER A 285 7.69 -35.91 -6.98
CA SER A 285 7.89 -36.05 -8.41
C SER A 285 7.55 -37.49 -8.81
N PRO A 286 6.76 -37.72 -9.86
CA PRO A 286 6.18 -36.72 -10.76
C PRO A 286 4.89 -36.07 -10.21
N LEU A 287 4.49 -34.88 -10.70
CA LEU A 287 3.37 -34.08 -10.15
C LEU A 287 2.25 -33.77 -11.15
N LYS A 288 2.24 -34.39 -12.33
CA LYS A 288 1.24 -34.14 -13.37
C LYS A 288 0.95 -35.39 -14.19
N GLY A 289 -0.31 -35.56 -14.58
CA GLY A 289 -0.75 -36.65 -15.44
C GLY A 289 -1.56 -37.72 -14.70
N GLU A 290 -1.80 -38.82 -15.42
CA GLU A 290 -2.50 -39.99 -14.94
C GLU A 290 -1.50 -41.10 -14.58
N TYR A 291 -1.73 -41.73 -13.44
CA TYR A 291 -0.91 -42.81 -12.91
C TYR A 291 -1.78 -44.00 -12.54
N PHE A 292 -1.14 -45.14 -12.44
CA PHE A 292 -1.77 -46.43 -12.21
C PHE A 292 -1.16 -47.07 -10.98
N VAL A 293 -2.02 -47.67 -10.16
CA VAL A 293 -1.60 -48.61 -9.12
C VAL A 293 -1.77 -50.00 -9.69
N CYS A 294 -0.68 -50.75 -9.76
CA CYS A 294 -0.62 -52.14 -10.17
C CYS A 294 -0.40 -53.00 -8.93
N LEU A 295 -1.22 -54.03 -8.74
CA LEU A 295 -1.22 -54.89 -7.57
C LEU A 295 -1.17 -56.35 -7.98
N LYS A 296 -0.40 -57.16 -7.25
CA LYS A 296 -0.25 -58.59 -7.47
C LYS A 296 -0.24 -59.34 -6.15
N ASN A 297 -1.04 -60.40 -6.07
CA ASN A 297 -1.08 -61.30 -4.93
C ASN A 297 -0.18 -62.51 -5.18
N GLY A 298 0.84 -62.68 -4.33
CA GLY A 298 1.75 -63.81 -4.35
C GLY A 298 1.28 -65.02 -3.54
N ASN A 299 0.22 -64.89 -2.73
CA ASN A 299 -0.30 -65.99 -1.90
C ASN A 299 -0.90 -67.08 -2.79
N LYS A 300 -0.51 -68.34 -2.52
CA LYS A 300 -0.94 -69.50 -3.32
C LYS A 300 -2.42 -69.82 -3.19
N LEU A 301 -3.00 -69.67 -2.00
CA LEU A 301 -4.32 -70.22 -1.66
C LEU A 301 -5.33 -69.17 -1.21
N GLN A 302 -4.88 -68.02 -0.71
CA GLN A 302 -5.76 -67.00 -0.14
C GLN A 302 -5.81 -65.75 -1.01
N SER A 303 -7.03 -65.26 -1.22
CA SER A 303 -7.24 -63.93 -1.79
C SER A 303 -7.02 -62.89 -0.69
N ILE A 304 -6.62 -61.68 -1.08
CA ILE A 304 -6.35 -60.58 -0.15
C ILE A 304 -7.19 -59.37 -0.52
N ASP A 305 -7.60 -58.60 0.49
CA ASP A 305 -8.21 -57.29 0.30
C ASP A 305 -7.15 -56.21 0.47
N VAL A 306 -7.02 -55.34 -0.53
CA VAL A 306 -6.01 -54.28 -0.55
C VAL A 306 -6.70 -52.94 -0.55
N THR A 307 -6.51 -52.20 0.53
CA THR A 307 -6.94 -50.81 0.65
C THR A 307 -5.89 -49.91 0.02
N VAL A 308 -6.31 -49.14 -0.98
CA VAL A 308 -5.49 -48.14 -1.64
C VAL A 308 -6.13 -46.78 -1.47
N LYS A 309 -5.37 -45.84 -0.92
CA LYS A 309 -5.79 -44.43 -0.79
C LYS A 309 -4.74 -43.53 -1.41
N VAL A 310 -5.17 -42.50 -2.12
CA VAL A 310 -4.29 -41.48 -2.73
C VAL A 310 -4.88 -40.10 -2.48
N THR A 311 -4.08 -39.20 -1.93
CA THR A 311 -4.47 -37.81 -1.64
C THR A 311 -3.45 -36.86 -2.25
N ALA A 312 -3.92 -35.87 -3.02
CA ALA A 312 -3.08 -34.85 -3.62
C ALA A 312 -3.30 -33.48 -2.96
N VAL A 313 -2.24 -32.69 -2.91
CA VAL A 313 -2.26 -31.27 -2.54
C VAL A 313 -1.89 -30.45 -3.77
N SER A 314 -2.75 -29.53 -4.17
CA SER A 314 -2.52 -28.60 -5.27
C SER A 314 -2.66 -27.14 -4.85
N LEU A 315 -2.16 -26.24 -5.67
CA LEU A 315 -2.32 -24.80 -5.48
C LEU A 315 -3.55 -24.28 -6.23
N ARG A 316 -4.29 -23.40 -5.58
CA ARG A 316 -5.38 -22.62 -6.17
C ARG A 316 -5.04 -21.14 -6.05
N GLN A 317 -4.82 -20.50 -7.18
CA GLN A 317 -4.62 -19.06 -7.23
C GLN A 317 -5.96 -18.35 -7.41
N ARG A 318 -6.23 -17.33 -6.59
CA ARG A 318 -7.37 -16.41 -6.76
C ARG A 318 -6.88 -14.97 -6.69
N LYS A 319 -7.45 -14.12 -7.54
CA LYS A 319 -7.24 -12.67 -7.47
C LYS A 319 -8.28 -12.09 -6.54
N ILE A 320 -7.85 -11.36 -5.53
CA ILE A 320 -8.73 -10.62 -4.63
C ILE A 320 -8.49 -9.14 -4.89
N SER A 321 -9.57 -8.39 -5.09
CA SER A 321 -9.52 -6.95 -5.32
C SER A 321 -10.10 -6.25 -4.11
N HIS A 322 -9.40 -5.25 -3.58
CA HIS A 322 -9.85 -4.44 -2.46
C HIS A 322 -9.67 -2.95 -2.75
N PRO A 323 -10.66 -2.11 -2.35
CA PRO A 323 -10.58 -0.68 -2.55
C PRO A 323 -9.53 -0.07 -1.61
N VAL A 324 -8.66 0.77 -2.16
CA VAL A 324 -7.67 1.54 -1.40
C VAL A 324 -7.88 3.03 -1.66
N LYS A 325 -7.69 3.83 -0.61
CA LYS A 325 -7.71 5.29 -0.68
C LYS A 325 -6.28 5.78 -0.85
N LYS A 326 -5.96 6.38 -2.00
CA LYS A 326 -4.69 7.05 -2.22
C LYS A 326 -4.87 8.56 -2.15
N TYR A 327 -4.11 9.17 -1.25
CA TYR A 327 -4.07 10.61 -1.10
C TYR A 327 -3.19 11.23 -2.19
N VAL A 328 -3.73 12.24 -2.86
CA VAL A 328 -2.95 13.04 -3.80
C VAL A 328 -2.39 14.22 -3.02
N ILE A 329 -1.06 14.27 -2.93
CA ILE A 329 -0.32 15.33 -2.24
C ILE A 329 0.25 16.25 -3.31
N GLU A 330 -0.03 17.56 -3.20
CA GLU A 330 0.60 18.59 -4.02
C GLU A 330 1.51 19.46 -3.16
N ASN A 331 2.60 19.91 -3.79
CA ASN A 331 3.55 20.84 -3.18
C ASN A 331 3.16 22.25 -3.59
N LYS A 332 2.82 23.09 -2.61
CA LYS A 332 2.50 24.51 -2.80
C LYS A 332 3.61 25.38 -2.21
N GLN A 333 4.04 26.40 -2.95
CA GLN A 333 4.90 27.45 -2.40
C GLN A 333 4.06 28.48 -1.65
N VAL A 334 4.44 28.78 -0.41
CA VAL A 334 3.80 29.83 0.40
C VAL A 334 4.85 30.84 0.88
N PRO A 335 4.55 32.15 0.78
CA PRO A 335 5.45 33.17 1.27
C PRO A 335 5.39 33.25 2.80
N TYR A 336 6.51 33.58 3.45
CA TYR A 336 6.60 33.75 4.90
C TYR A 336 7.68 34.78 5.30
N LEU A 337 7.59 35.31 6.52
CA LEU A 337 8.59 36.18 7.13
C LEU A 337 9.45 35.37 8.11
N LYS A 338 10.75 35.67 8.16
CA LYS A 338 11.66 35.15 9.20
C LYS A 338 11.68 36.15 10.33
N ASN A 339 10.97 35.82 11.41
CA ASN A 339 11.06 36.55 12.68
C ASN A 339 12.21 36.02 13.51
#